data_AF-A0A2R6I684-F1
#
_entry.id   AF-A0A2R6I684-F1
#
_cell.length_a   1.000
_cell.length_b   1.000
_cell.length_c   1.000
_cell.angle_alpha   90.00
_cell.angle_beta   90.00
_cell.angle_gamma   90.00
#
_symmetry.space_group_name_H-M   'P 1'
#
loop_
_entity.id
_entity.type
_entity.pdbx_description
1 polymer ?
#
loop_
_entity_poly.entity_id
_entity_poly.type
_entity_poly.pdbx_seq_one_letter_code
_entity_poly.pdbx_strand_id
1 'polypeptide(L)'
;MNRRAALRRLARERAADESWLPAREETLGRRAWLKRAGAATVGLGAAIATNNAVLGYGTVTGTNITEQSMDSMAARPFLEMERRAPVPGGRLEIDRRGERLTVRGDGVRRLSLAEATPAMAREAATAVGVDPETVGETTADVLAIQADDVRWEPVTFDAFRETVAAGTPRPVTTGLLRARYTDANPETVAAFTGADPADPVATAYALAEAFRETTYYDVPRYLAGSIQYNVLLNLVKLRPYLRSDTSFEALAAGRTRGMFCQELTHRSIEAFHAPSVLEQSPPVASVVAFDPRHRHNYTALATVTRRAGDLVVPIAFLDYTHSTLYDDLNLRGVLGEGLEAYNSRHRARELTWWQHR
;
A
#
# COMPACT_ATOMS: atom_id res chain seq x y z
N MET A 1 14.28 -26.18 -5.29
CA MET A 1 13.00 -25.75 -5.91
C MET A 1 13.30 -24.70 -6.99
N ASN A 2 12.85 -24.89 -8.24
CA ASN A 2 13.28 -24.07 -9.38
C ASN A 2 12.72 -22.64 -9.32
N ARG A 3 13.58 -21.64 -9.17
CA ARG A 3 13.25 -20.20 -9.07
C ARG A 3 12.38 -19.70 -10.22
N ARG A 4 12.55 -20.26 -11.44
CA ARG A 4 11.69 -19.96 -12.59
C ARG A 4 10.28 -20.55 -12.46
N ALA A 5 10.13 -21.70 -11.81
CA ALA A 5 8.81 -22.32 -11.57
C ALA A 5 8.03 -21.55 -10.49
N ALA A 6 8.70 -21.08 -9.44
CA ALA A 6 8.11 -20.22 -8.42
C ALA A 6 7.66 -18.87 -9.00
N LEU A 7 8.50 -18.22 -9.82
CA LEU A 7 8.14 -16.97 -10.49
C LEU A 7 7.03 -17.15 -11.53
N ARG A 8 6.99 -18.26 -12.27
CA ARG A 8 5.88 -18.57 -13.19
C ARG A 8 4.58 -18.89 -12.47
N ARG A 9 4.65 -19.45 -11.27
CA ARG A 9 3.48 -19.67 -10.42
C ARG A 9 2.95 -18.35 -9.85
N LEU A 10 3.82 -17.51 -9.32
CA LEU A 10 3.48 -16.15 -8.87
C LEU A 10 2.96 -15.26 -9.99
N ALA A 11 3.57 -15.33 -11.18
CA ALA A 11 3.09 -14.60 -12.36
C ALA A 11 1.74 -15.13 -12.87
N ARG A 12 1.45 -16.43 -12.74
CA ARG A 12 0.12 -16.99 -13.04
C ARG A 12 -0.91 -16.64 -11.96
N GLU A 13 -0.52 -16.62 -10.70
CA GLU A 13 -1.36 -16.18 -9.58
C GLU A 13 -1.66 -14.66 -9.69
N ARG A 14 -0.70 -13.84 -10.14
CA ARG A 14 -0.89 -12.42 -10.51
C ARG A 14 -1.69 -12.22 -11.80
N ALA A 15 -1.49 -13.04 -12.84
CA ALA A 15 -2.25 -12.96 -14.09
C ALA A 15 -3.73 -13.37 -13.89
N ALA A 16 -3.98 -14.33 -13.00
CA ALA A 16 -5.33 -14.66 -12.53
C ALA A 16 -5.97 -13.53 -11.70
N ASP A 17 -5.17 -12.54 -11.28
CA ASP A 17 -5.57 -11.34 -10.55
C ASP A 17 -5.64 -10.09 -11.45
N GLU A 18 -5.54 -10.24 -12.78
CA GLU A 18 -5.83 -9.20 -13.79
C GLU A 18 -7.32 -8.81 -13.84
N SER A 19 -8.03 -8.83 -12.73
CA SER A 19 -9.31 -8.14 -12.55
C SER A 19 -9.19 -6.61 -12.74
N TRP A 20 -7.97 -6.11 -12.98
CA TRP A 20 -7.60 -4.73 -13.28
C TRP A 20 -7.73 -4.33 -14.76
N LEU A 21 -7.71 -5.29 -15.70
CA LEU A 21 -7.93 -4.97 -17.10
C LEU A 21 -9.43 -4.72 -17.35
N PRO A 22 -9.81 -3.62 -18.03
CA PRO A 22 -11.20 -3.44 -18.45
C PRO A 22 -11.63 -4.65 -19.26
N ALA A 23 -12.80 -5.21 -18.94
CA ALA A 23 -13.40 -6.24 -19.78
C ALA A 23 -13.63 -5.63 -21.17
N ARG A 24 -13.38 -6.40 -22.24
CA ARG A 24 -13.91 -6.05 -23.57
C ARG A 24 -15.42 -5.89 -23.44
N GLU A 25 -15.97 -4.86 -24.09
CA GLU A 25 -17.38 -4.46 -24.03
C GLU A 25 -18.32 -5.62 -24.38
N GLU A 26 -18.73 -6.37 -23.38
CA GLU A 26 -20.02 -7.04 -23.35
C GLU A 26 -20.76 -6.54 -22.12
N THR A 27 -21.83 -5.78 -22.35
CA THR A 27 -22.63 -5.08 -21.36
C THR A 27 -23.51 -6.04 -20.55
N LEU A 28 -22.92 -6.77 -19.61
CA LEU A 28 -23.67 -7.45 -18.55
C LEU A 28 -23.91 -6.50 -17.37
N GLY A 29 -25.04 -5.80 -17.37
CA GLY A 29 -25.43 -4.95 -16.24
C GLY A 29 -25.74 -5.76 -14.96
N ARG A 30 -25.60 -5.14 -13.78
CA ARG A 30 -25.87 -5.75 -12.45
C ARG A 30 -27.18 -6.55 -12.40
N ARG A 31 -28.25 -6.02 -12.98
CA ARG A 31 -29.57 -6.69 -13.03
C ARG A 31 -29.55 -7.97 -13.89
N ALA A 32 -28.79 -7.97 -14.98
CA ALA A 32 -28.64 -9.16 -15.83
C ALA A 32 -27.76 -10.22 -15.17
N TRP A 33 -26.71 -9.81 -14.44
CA TRP A 33 -25.90 -10.72 -13.64
C TRP A 33 -26.70 -11.36 -12.50
N LEU A 34 -27.41 -10.55 -11.70
CA LEU A 34 -28.24 -11.05 -10.59
C LEU A 34 -29.33 -12.03 -11.07
N LYS A 35 -29.86 -11.82 -12.28
CA LYS A 35 -30.83 -12.75 -12.89
C LYS A 35 -30.18 -14.05 -13.40
N ARG A 36 -28.92 -14.02 -13.84
CA ARG A 36 -28.18 -15.19 -14.33
C ARG A 36 -27.53 -16.00 -13.21
N ALA A 37 -27.23 -15.39 -12.07
CA ALA A 37 -26.73 -16.07 -10.88
C ALA A 37 -27.89 -16.85 -10.22
N GLY A 38 -28.16 -18.07 -10.70
CA GLY A 38 -29.17 -18.95 -10.10
C GLY A 38 -28.88 -19.28 -8.63
N ALA A 39 -29.92 -19.65 -7.88
CA ALA A 39 -29.85 -19.88 -6.43
C ALA A 39 -28.77 -20.88 -5.99
N ALA A 40 -28.51 -21.93 -6.77
CA ALA A 40 -27.47 -22.92 -6.48
C ALA A 40 -26.04 -22.34 -6.57
N THR A 41 -25.77 -21.51 -7.58
CA THR A 41 -24.48 -20.81 -7.76
C THR A 41 -24.25 -19.79 -6.64
N VAL A 42 -25.32 -19.10 -6.23
CA VAL A 42 -25.28 -18.17 -5.09
C VAL A 42 -25.02 -18.92 -3.78
N GLY A 43 -25.71 -20.03 -3.53
CA GLY A 43 -25.53 -20.84 -2.32
C GLY A 43 -24.12 -21.42 -2.18
N LEU A 44 -23.57 -22.00 -3.26
CA LEU A 44 -22.20 -22.50 -3.26
C LEU A 44 -21.17 -21.37 -3.09
N GLY A 45 -21.39 -20.23 -3.76
CA GLY A 45 -20.56 -19.05 -3.64
C GLY A 45 -20.54 -18.47 -2.22
N ALA A 46 -21.69 -18.42 -1.54
CA ALA A 46 -21.83 -17.95 -0.17
C ALA A 46 -21.17 -18.89 0.85
N ALA A 47 -21.31 -20.21 0.67
CA ALA A 47 -20.63 -21.20 1.51
C ALA A 47 -19.11 -21.11 1.39
N ILE A 48 -18.59 -20.99 0.16
CA ILE A 48 -17.16 -20.82 -0.10
C ILE A 48 -16.64 -19.48 0.43
N ALA A 49 -17.40 -18.40 0.22
CA ALA A 49 -17.11 -17.08 0.78
C ALA A 49 -16.99 -17.11 2.31
N THR A 50 -17.96 -17.74 2.99
CA THR A 50 -17.92 -17.91 4.45
C THR A 50 -16.73 -18.77 4.88
N ASN A 51 -16.47 -19.86 4.17
CA ASN A 51 -15.34 -20.74 4.45
C ASN A 51 -13.99 -20.01 4.26
N ASN A 52 -13.86 -19.17 3.24
CA ASN A 52 -12.66 -18.36 2.99
C ASN A 52 -12.50 -17.25 4.05
N ALA A 53 -13.60 -16.67 4.53
CA ALA A 53 -13.57 -15.70 5.62
C ALA A 53 -13.20 -16.36 6.97
N VAL A 54 -13.62 -17.60 7.21
CA VAL A 54 -13.34 -18.29 8.49
C VAL A 54 -11.98 -18.98 8.50
N LEU A 55 -11.63 -19.72 7.43
CA LEU A 55 -10.35 -20.46 7.33
C LEU A 55 -9.21 -19.59 6.77
N GLY A 56 -9.52 -18.66 5.87
CA GLY A 56 -8.51 -17.86 5.17
C GLY A 56 -7.85 -16.79 6.04
N TYR A 57 -8.55 -16.29 7.06
CA TYR A 57 -8.00 -15.40 8.09
C TYR A 57 -7.14 -16.14 9.12
N GLY A 58 -6.83 -17.43 8.93
CA GLY A 58 -5.75 -18.11 9.65
C GLY A 58 -5.91 -18.17 11.16
N THR A 59 -7.11 -18.01 11.71
CA THR A 59 -7.41 -18.06 13.16
C THR A 59 -6.94 -19.34 13.85
N VAL A 60 -6.58 -20.38 13.09
CA VAL A 60 -6.12 -21.68 13.60
C VAL A 60 -4.65 -21.99 13.26
N THR A 61 -4.06 -21.38 12.21
CA THR A 61 -2.67 -21.70 11.78
C THR A 61 -2.01 -20.53 11.00
N GLY A 62 -0.93 -19.95 11.53
CA GLY A 62 -0.07 -19.03 10.77
C GLY A 62 0.94 -18.25 11.62
N THR A 63 2.12 -17.95 11.04
CA THR A 63 3.10 -16.98 11.55
C THR A 63 2.55 -15.59 11.26
N ASN A 64 2.21 -14.83 12.28
CA ASN A 64 1.50 -13.55 12.14
C ASN A 64 2.44 -12.45 11.62
N ILE A 65 1.91 -11.31 11.15
CA ILE A 65 2.74 -10.13 10.76
C ILE A 65 3.78 -9.81 11.84
N THR A 66 3.38 -9.97 13.11
CA THR A 66 4.19 -9.70 14.30
C THR A 66 5.40 -10.63 14.45
N GLU A 67 5.39 -11.76 13.75
CA GLU A 67 6.37 -12.84 13.84
C GLU A 67 7.14 -13.02 12.51
N GLN A 68 6.87 -12.19 11.50
CA GLN A 68 7.49 -12.28 10.18
C GLN A 68 8.75 -11.41 10.09
N SER A 69 9.84 -11.97 9.58
CA SER A 69 10.96 -11.15 9.08
C SER A 69 10.53 -10.46 7.79
N MET A 70 10.62 -9.13 7.79
CA MET A 70 10.26 -8.27 6.65
C MET A 70 11.43 -8.02 5.69
N ASP A 71 12.65 -8.34 6.09
CA ASP A 71 13.90 -7.93 5.42
C ASP A 71 13.90 -8.34 3.93
N SER A 72 13.56 -9.60 3.67
CA SER A 72 13.52 -10.13 2.29
C SER A 72 12.35 -9.62 1.43
N MET A 73 11.28 -9.10 2.05
CA MET A 73 10.05 -8.67 1.36
C MET A 73 10.08 -7.18 0.98
N ALA A 74 10.81 -6.36 1.74
CA ALA A 74 10.74 -4.91 1.65
C ALA A 74 11.93 -4.29 0.88
N ALA A 75 13.15 -4.85 1.01
CA ALA A 75 14.33 -4.32 0.32
C ALA A 75 14.30 -4.56 -1.20
N ARG A 76 13.82 -5.75 -1.63
CA ARG A 76 13.91 -6.19 -3.03
C ARG A 76 13.12 -5.32 -4.03
N PRO A 77 11.88 -4.90 -3.75
CA PRO A 77 11.11 -4.07 -4.68
C PRO A 77 11.54 -2.59 -4.69
N PHE A 78 12.36 -2.14 -3.73
CA PHE A 78 12.77 -0.74 -3.64
C PHE A 78 13.55 -0.29 -4.89
N LEU A 79 14.55 -1.07 -5.30
CA LEU A 79 15.48 -0.74 -6.40
C LEU A 79 14.96 -1.12 -7.79
N GLU A 80 13.91 -1.94 -7.88
CA GLU A 80 13.38 -2.41 -9.17
C GLU A 80 12.58 -1.32 -9.92
N MET A 81 12.28 -0.20 -9.26
CA MET A 81 11.49 0.90 -9.82
C MET A 81 12.27 2.22 -9.82
N GLU A 82 11.89 3.10 -10.75
CA GLU A 82 12.33 4.49 -10.70
C GLU A 82 11.73 5.17 -9.46
N ARG A 83 12.57 5.83 -8.67
CA ARG A 83 12.18 6.54 -7.44
C ARG A 83 12.42 8.03 -7.59
N ARG A 84 11.56 8.85 -6.97
CA ARG A 84 11.68 10.31 -6.96
C ARG A 84 11.26 10.86 -5.61
N ALA A 85 12.00 11.83 -5.10
CA ALA A 85 11.68 12.51 -3.85
C ALA A 85 11.95 14.01 -3.97
N PRO A 86 11.17 14.86 -3.29
CA PRO A 86 11.46 16.28 -3.24
C PRO A 86 12.63 16.50 -2.28
N VAL A 87 13.47 17.48 -2.57
CA VAL A 87 14.56 17.91 -1.69
C VAL A 87 14.54 19.44 -1.66
N PRO A 88 14.89 20.10 -0.55
CA PRO A 88 15.04 21.56 -0.56
C PRO A 88 15.94 22.02 -1.71
N GLY A 89 15.42 22.92 -2.56
CA GLY A 89 16.09 23.40 -3.77
C GLY A 89 15.92 22.54 -5.03
N GLY A 90 15.22 21.40 -4.97
CA GLY A 90 15.02 20.58 -6.17
C GLY A 90 14.40 19.19 -5.94
N ARG A 91 14.96 18.17 -6.60
CA ARG A 91 14.51 16.78 -6.48
C ARG A 91 15.64 15.78 -6.69
N LEU A 92 15.48 14.62 -6.06
CA LEU A 92 16.31 13.44 -6.29
C LEU A 92 15.55 12.39 -7.08
N GLU A 93 16.27 11.68 -7.94
CA GLU A 93 15.74 10.54 -8.68
C GLU A 93 16.73 9.39 -8.69
N ILE A 94 16.22 8.18 -8.49
CA ILE A 94 16.97 6.94 -8.67
C ILE A 94 16.36 6.22 -9.87
N ASP A 95 17.19 5.80 -10.80
CA ASP A 95 16.71 5.08 -11.98
C ASP A 95 16.21 3.67 -11.64
N ARG A 96 15.57 3.04 -12.63
CA ARG A 96 15.22 1.63 -12.51
C ARG A 96 16.52 0.83 -12.33
N ARG A 97 16.51 -0.12 -11.39
CA ARG A 97 17.64 -0.95 -10.94
C ARG A 97 18.55 -0.28 -9.92
N GLY A 98 18.35 1.00 -9.60
CA GLY A 98 19.13 1.68 -8.57
C GLY A 98 20.59 1.88 -8.95
N GLU A 99 20.90 2.06 -10.22
CA GLU A 99 22.29 2.18 -10.69
C GLU A 99 22.76 3.64 -10.67
N ARG A 100 21.83 4.60 -10.73
CA ARG A 100 22.15 6.02 -10.87
C ARG A 100 21.31 6.92 -9.99
N LEU A 101 21.97 7.81 -9.25
CA LEU A 101 21.36 8.94 -8.57
C LEU A 101 21.40 10.17 -9.48
N THR A 102 20.27 10.83 -9.67
CA THR A 102 20.16 12.10 -10.40
C THR A 102 19.70 13.19 -9.45
N VAL A 103 20.49 14.27 -9.35
CA VAL A 103 20.18 15.48 -8.58
C VAL A 103 19.72 16.56 -9.57
N ARG A 104 18.54 17.13 -9.36
CA ARG A 104 17.98 18.19 -10.21
C ARG A 104 17.60 19.40 -9.39
N GLY A 105 18.19 20.54 -9.72
CA GLY A 105 17.83 21.88 -9.25
C GLY A 105 17.91 22.84 -10.43
N ASP A 106 18.78 23.85 -10.36
CA ASP A 106 19.08 24.78 -11.46
C ASP A 106 19.75 24.09 -12.67
N GLY A 107 20.34 22.92 -12.41
CA GLY A 107 20.90 22.05 -13.43
C GLY A 107 20.63 20.59 -13.11
N VAL A 108 21.33 19.70 -13.84
CA VAL A 108 21.24 18.25 -13.62
C VAL A 108 22.64 17.69 -13.40
N ARG A 109 22.80 16.91 -12.32
CA ARG A 109 23.97 16.09 -12.05
C ARG A 109 23.55 14.63 -11.90
N ARG A 110 24.41 13.73 -12.36
CA ARG A 110 24.17 12.29 -12.35
C ARG A 110 25.40 11.60 -11.77
N LEU A 111 25.16 10.72 -10.81
CA LEU A 111 26.19 9.94 -10.13
C LEU A 111 25.88 8.46 -10.30
N SER A 112 26.91 7.68 -10.60
CA SER A 112 26.85 6.22 -10.52
C SER A 112 26.75 5.82 -9.05
N LEU A 113 25.70 5.10 -8.64
CA LEU A 113 25.56 4.66 -7.25
C LEU A 113 26.62 3.62 -6.86
N ALA A 114 27.21 2.90 -7.83
CA ALA A 114 28.30 1.96 -7.59
C ALA A 114 29.59 2.63 -7.08
N GLU A 115 29.78 3.92 -7.39
CA GLU A 115 30.98 4.69 -7.05
C GLU A 115 30.65 5.92 -6.19
N ALA A 116 29.37 6.17 -5.93
CA ALA A 116 28.93 7.35 -5.23
C ALA A 116 29.37 7.31 -3.77
N THR A 117 29.79 8.46 -3.27
CA THR A 117 29.97 8.71 -1.84
C THR A 117 29.08 9.87 -1.41
N PRO A 118 28.76 9.99 -0.11
CA PRO A 118 28.05 11.17 0.40
C PRO A 118 28.75 12.50 0.06
N ALA A 119 30.09 12.51 0.00
CA ALA A 119 30.87 13.69 -0.38
C ALA A 119 30.66 14.08 -1.85
N MET A 120 30.73 13.12 -2.77
CA MET A 120 30.44 13.37 -4.19
C MET A 120 29.00 13.83 -4.41
N ALA A 121 28.06 13.30 -3.62
CA ALA A 121 26.66 13.69 -3.70
C ALA A 121 26.43 15.13 -3.22
N ARG A 122 27.09 15.55 -2.13
CA ARG A 122 27.10 16.96 -1.68
C ARG A 122 27.64 17.88 -2.76
N GLU A 123 28.78 17.56 -3.37
CA GLU A 123 29.37 18.37 -4.44
C GLU A 123 28.42 18.50 -5.64
N ALA A 124 27.81 17.39 -6.06
CA ALA A 124 26.83 17.38 -7.14
C ALA A 124 25.60 18.25 -6.82
N ALA A 125 25.13 18.25 -5.56
CA ALA A 125 24.01 19.07 -5.10
C ALA A 125 24.35 20.56 -5.06
N THR A 126 25.51 20.93 -4.50
CA THR A 126 26.01 22.31 -4.52
C THR A 126 26.10 22.86 -5.93
N ALA A 127 26.57 22.06 -6.89
CA ALA A 127 26.71 22.46 -8.29
C ALA A 127 25.38 22.76 -9.01
N VAL A 128 24.23 22.41 -8.43
CA VAL A 128 22.89 22.64 -9.00
C VAL A 128 21.93 23.32 -8.05
N GLY A 129 22.42 23.92 -6.97
CA GLY A 129 21.58 24.70 -6.03
C GLY A 129 20.62 23.86 -5.17
N VAL A 130 20.94 22.58 -4.93
CA VAL A 130 20.15 21.68 -4.07
C VAL A 130 20.85 21.54 -2.72
N ASP A 131 20.09 21.39 -1.63
CA ASP A 131 20.64 21.25 -0.28
C ASP A 131 21.65 20.08 -0.19
N PRO A 132 22.95 20.37 0.02
CA PRO A 132 23.98 19.35 -0.08
C PRO A 132 23.90 18.33 1.05
N GLU A 133 23.58 18.76 2.28
CA GLU A 133 23.55 17.84 3.42
C GLU A 133 22.43 16.81 3.26
N THR A 134 21.21 17.23 2.92
CA THR A 134 20.10 16.29 2.68
C THR A 134 20.42 15.29 1.57
N VAL A 135 21.08 15.74 0.50
CA VAL A 135 21.51 14.84 -0.60
C VAL A 135 22.61 13.87 -0.15
N GLY A 136 23.57 14.34 0.66
CA GLY A 136 24.62 13.50 1.24
C GLY A 136 24.07 12.43 2.17
N GLU A 137 23.15 12.79 3.07
CA GLU A 137 22.47 11.87 3.98
C GLU A 137 21.62 10.85 3.24
N THR A 138 20.81 11.30 2.27
CA THR A 138 19.97 10.42 1.46
C THR A 138 20.83 9.43 0.66
N THR A 139 21.98 9.87 0.15
CA THR A 139 22.92 8.99 -0.56
C THR A 139 23.47 7.91 0.37
N ALA A 140 23.84 8.26 1.61
CA ALA A 140 24.30 7.28 2.60
C ALA A 140 23.20 6.25 2.94
N ASP A 141 21.95 6.70 3.09
CA ASP A 141 20.83 5.81 3.37
C ASP A 141 20.52 4.88 2.19
N VAL A 142 20.55 5.38 0.95
CA VAL A 142 20.35 4.57 -0.26
C VAL A 142 21.42 3.50 -0.40
N LEU A 143 22.69 3.84 -0.14
CA LEU A 143 23.79 2.87 -0.17
C LEU A 143 23.64 1.80 0.92
N ALA A 144 23.19 2.17 2.12
CA ALA A 144 22.89 1.21 3.19
C ALA A 144 21.76 0.24 2.79
N ILE A 145 20.68 0.75 2.18
CA ILE A 145 19.60 -0.08 1.64
C ILE A 145 20.12 -1.03 0.55
N GLN A 146 21.02 -0.58 -0.32
CA GLN A 146 21.63 -1.42 -1.36
C GLN A 146 22.51 -2.54 -0.78
N ALA A 147 23.17 -2.26 0.34
CA ALA A 147 24.01 -3.21 1.06
C ALA A 147 23.21 -4.17 1.95
N ASP A 148 21.87 -4.07 1.99
CA ASP A 148 21.00 -4.78 2.93
C ASP A 148 21.31 -4.45 4.41
N ASP A 149 21.90 -3.27 4.64
CA ASP A 149 22.20 -2.70 5.96
C ASP A 149 21.03 -1.83 6.43
N VAL A 150 19.86 -2.47 6.52
CA VAL A 150 18.61 -1.83 6.94
C VAL A 150 17.81 -2.79 7.81
N ARG A 151 17.34 -2.30 8.97
CA ARG A 151 16.50 -3.08 9.88
C ARG A 151 15.04 -2.71 9.71
N TRP A 152 14.23 -3.65 9.26
CA TRP A 152 12.77 -3.48 9.21
C TRP A 152 12.18 -3.83 10.57
N GLU A 153 11.38 -2.92 11.14
CA GLU A 153 10.84 -3.06 12.50
C GLU A 153 9.31 -3.01 12.46
N PRO A 154 8.64 -4.18 12.39
CA PRO A 154 7.19 -4.24 12.46
C PRO A 154 6.71 -3.74 13.83
N VAL A 155 5.76 -2.80 13.83
CA VAL A 155 5.18 -2.22 15.05
C VAL A 155 3.65 -2.17 14.96
N THR A 156 3.00 -2.11 16.12
CA THR A 156 1.57 -1.75 16.20
C THR A 156 1.38 -0.31 15.74
N PHE A 157 0.17 0.04 15.32
CA PHE A 157 -0.06 1.40 14.81
C PHE A 157 0.01 2.43 15.94
N ASP A 158 -0.47 2.08 17.13
CA ASP A 158 -0.37 2.94 18.32
C ASP A 158 1.09 3.22 18.70
N ALA A 159 1.96 2.20 18.64
CA ALA A 159 3.38 2.36 18.93
C ALA A 159 4.14 3.08 17.80
N PHE A 160 3.56 3.24 16.60
CA PHE A 160 4.26 3.76 15.43
C PHE A 160 4.85 5.15 15.71
N ARG A 161 4.04 6.11 16.17
CA ARG A 161 4.49 7.50 16.38
C ARG A 161 5.66 7.56 17.38
N GLU A 162 5.53 6.89 18.52
CA GLU A 162 6.56 6.87 19.56
C GLU A 162 7.86 6.23 19.05
N THR A 163 7.71 5.13 18.31
CA THR A 163 8.83 4.41 17.70
C THR A 163 9.55 5.29 16.68
N VAL A 164 8.83 6.08 15.89
CA VAL A 164 9.45 7.06 14.98
C VAL A 164 10.17 8.17 15.74
N ALA A 165 9.55 8.70 16.80
CA ALA A 165 10.12 9.78 17.61
C ALA A 165 11.42 9.37 18.34
N ALA A 166 11.65 8.08 18.54
CA ALA A 166 12.90 7.55 19.10
C ALA A 166 14.12 7.63 18.15
N GLY A 167 13.92 8.00 16.88
CA GLY A 167 15.00 8.16 15.89
C GLY A 167 14.98 9.52 15.20
N THR A 168 15.99 9.77 14.38
CA THR A 168 16.02 10.93 13.48
C THR A 168 15.28 10.59 12.19
N PRO A 169 14.17 11.26 11.84
CA PRO A 169 13.46 11.01 10.60
C PRO A 169 14.34 11.27 9.37
N ARG A 170 14.12 10.49 8.30
CA ARG A 170 14.76 10.67 6.99
C ARG A 170 13.67 10.95 5.94
N PRO A 171 13.15 12.19 5.84
CA PRO A 171 12.01 12.51 4.98
C PRO A 171 12.28 12.21 3.50
N VAL A 172 13.46 12.58 2.99
CA VAL A 172 13.80 12.37 1.58
C VAL A 172 13.99 10.89 1.25
N THR A 173 14.68 10.13 2.10
CA THR A 173 14.80 8.68 1.95
C THR A 173 13.42 8.01 2.03
N THR A 174 12.55 8.46 2.93
CA THR A 174 11.15 8.02 2.99
C THR A 174 10.38 8.40 1.72
N GLY A 175 10.63 9.58 1.16
CA GLY A 175 10.06 10.02 -0.11
C GLY A 175 10.46 9.12 -1.27
N LEU A 176 11.72 8.68 -1.31
CA LEU A 176 12.20 7.74 -2.31
C LEU A 176 11.53 6.37 -2.18
N LEU A 177 11.11 5.99 -0.96
CA LEU A 177 10.31 4.79 -0.78
C LEU A 177 8.97 4.95 -1.49
N ARG A 178 8.30 6.11 -1.44
CA ARG A 178 6.99 6.30 -2.11
C ARG A 178 7.06 5.85 -3.57
N ALA A 179 5.99 5.19 -4.03
CA ALA A 179 5.78 5.02 -5.45
C ALA A 179 5.44 6.39 -6.07
N ARG A 180 5.32 6.49 -7.41
CA ARG A 180 5.00 7.77 -8.08
C ARG A 180 3.89 8.51 -7.34
N TYR A 181 4.09 9.82 -7.15
CA TYR A 181 3.12 10.71 -6.50
C TYR A 181 1.72 10.44 -7.01
N THR A 182 0.79 10.38 -6.06
CA THR A 182 -0.62 10.24 -6.34
C THR A 182 -1.17 11.60 -6.73
N ASP A 183 -2.12 11.65 -7.67
CA ASP A 183 -2.77 12.89 -8.10
C ASP A 183 -3.79 13.43 -7.05
N ALA A 184 -3.84 12.82 -5.85
CA ALA A 184 -4.72 13.25 -4.78
C ALA A 184 -4.31 14.63 -4.25
N ASN A 185 -5.25 15.57 -4.26
CA ASN A 185 -5.07 16.89 -3.67
C ASN A 185 -5.18 16.79 -2.13
N PRO A 186 -4.19 17.27 -1.36
CA PRO A 186 -4.27 17.34 0.11
C PRO A 186 -5.56 17.99 0.62
N GLU A 187 -6.05 19.05 -0.03
CA GLU A 187 -7.28 19.74 0.37
C GLU A 187 -8.51 18.83 0.22
N THR A 188 -8.57 18.04 -0.85
CA THR A 188 -9.64 17.03 -1.02
C THR A 188 -9.58 15.98 0.08
N VAL A 189 -8.37 15.50 0.42
CA VAL A 189 -8.18 14.49 1.48
C VAL A 189 -8.58 15.06 2.84
N ALA A 190 -8.17 16.30 3.14
CA ALA A 190 -8.54 17.00 4.36
C ALA A 190 -10.05 17.23 4.47
N ALA A 191 -10.70 17.64 3.37
CA ALA A 191 -12.15 17.82 3.32
C ALA A 191 -12.90 16.49 3.51
N PHE A 192 -12.37 15.39 2.98
CA PHE A 192 -12.98 14.05 3.12
C PHE A 192 -12.80 13.47 4.53
N THR A 193 -11.61 13.63 5.11
CA THR A 193 -11.26 13.00 6.41
C THR A 193 -11.56 13.90 7.61
N GLY A 194 -11.60 15.21 7.43
CA GLY A 194 -11.64 16.17 8.55
C GLY A 194 -10.32 16.30 9.31
N ALA A 195 -9.24 15.67 8.83
CA ALA A 195 -7.90 15.71 9.44
C ALA A 195 -6.88 16.37 8.51
N ASP A 196 -5.81 16.91 9.09
CA ASP A 196 -4.67 17.41 8.32
C ASP A 196 -3.86 16.23 7.73
N PRO A 197 -3.76 16.10 6.38
CA PRO A 197 -2.97 15.05 5.73
C PRO A 197 -1.48 15.07 6.10
N ALA A 198 -0.97 16.21 6.60
CA ALA A 198 0.39 16.35 7.11
C ALA A 198 0.63 15.61 8.44
N ASP A 199 -0.43 15.18 9.14
CA ASP A 199 -0.37 14.24 10.26
C ASP A 199 -0.89 12.86 9.81
N PRO A 200 0.00 11.93 9.41
CA PRO A 200 -0.42 10.60 8.94
C PRO A 200 -1.13 9.77 10.00
N VAL A 201 -0.85 9.98 11.29
CA VAL A 201 -1.48 9.18 12.34
C VAL A 201 -2.92 9.62 12.54
N ALA A 202 -3.16 10.94 12.62
CA ALA A 202 -4.51 11.49 12.66
C ALA A 202 -5.29 11.14 11.39
N THR A 203 -4.65 11.26 10.22
CA THR A 203 -5.25 10.90 8.92
C THR A 203 -5.70 9.44 8.87
N ALA A 204 -4.93 8.51 9.42
CA ALA A 204 -5.30 7.09 9.42
C ALA A 204 -6.59 6.81 10.20
N TYR A 205 -6.72 7.40 11.40
CA TYR A 205 -7.94 7.28 12.20
C TYR A 205 -9.13 7.95 11.51
N ALA A 206 -8.93 9.14 10.98
CA ALA A 206 -9.95 9.91 10.28
C ALA A 206 -10.42 9.22 8.98
N LEU A 207 -9.53 8.55 8.24
CA LEU A 207 -9.91 7.72 7.10
C LEU A 207 -10.81 6.53 7.51
N ALA A 208 -10.52 5.90 8.65
CA ALA A 208 -11.32 4.78 9.12
C ALA A 208 -12.75 5.22 9.42
N GLU A 209 -12.92 6.37 10.07
CA GLU A 209 -14.21 7.01 10.34
C GLU A 209 -14.90 7.43 9.04
N ALA A 210 -14.23 8.18 8.17
CA ALA A 210 -14.81 8.65 6.90
C ALA A 210 -15.24 7.49 5.98
N PHE A 211 -14.46 6.41 5.87
CA PHE A 211 -14.89 5.24 5.11
C PHE A 211 -16.11 4.56 5.72
N ARG A 212 -16.19 4.48 7.04
CA ARG A 212 -17.35 3.92 7.73
C ARG A 212 -18.60 4.74 7.47
N GLU A 213 -18.51 6.07 7.43
CA GLU A 213 -19.67 6.94 7.24
C GLU A 213 -20.15 7.03 5.79
N THR A 214 -19.20 6.99 4.84
CA THR A 214 -19.48 7.29 3.43
C THR A 214 -19.60 6.06 2.53
N THR A 215 -19.22 4.88 3.02
CA THR A 215 -19.24 3.65 2.23
C THR A 215 -19.52 2.40 3.05
N TYR A 216 -19.58 1.25 2.38
CA TYR A 216 -19.77 -0.06 2.98
C TYR A 216 -18.92 -1.09 2.24
N TYR A 217 -18.68 -2.25 2.85
CA TYR A 217 -17.92 -3.30 2.19
C TYR A 217 -18.71 -3.92 1.04
N ASP A 218 -18.14 -3.98 -0.17
CA ASP A 218 -18.83 -4.50 -1.36
C ASP A 218 -18.93 -6.05 -1.35
N VAL A 219 -19.83 -6.55 -0.49
CA VAL A 219 -20.19 -7.98 -0.37
C VAL A 219 -20.63 -8.58 -1.71
N PRO A 220 -21.47 -7.91 -2.54
CA PRO A 220 -21.82 -8.44 -3.86
C PRO A 220 -20.58 -8.71 -4.73
N ARG A 221 -19.60 -7.81 -4.73
CA ARG A 221 -18.36 -7.99 -5.50
C ARG A 221 -17.41 -9.02 -4.88
N TYR A 222 -17.40 -9.15 -3.55
CA TYR A 222 -16.75 -10.27 -2.86
C TYR A 222 -17.29 -11.62 -3.35
N LEU A 223 -18.62 -11.79 -3.31
CA LEU A 223 -19.32 -13.00 -3.76
C LEU A 223 -19.09 -13.27 -5.25
N ALA A 224 -19.19 -12.24 -6.10
CA ALA A 224 -18.90 -12.36 -7.52
C ALA A 224 -17.48 -12.86 -7.78
N GLY A 225 -16.50 -12.40 -7.00
CA GLY A 225 -15.13 -12.90 -7.02
C GLY A 225 -15.01 -14.36 -6.60
N SER A 226 -15.70 -14.74 -5.53
CA SER A 226 -15.71 -16.13 -5.03
C SER A 226 -16.32 -17.09 -6.05
N ILE A 227 -17.42 -16.70 -6.71
CA ILE A 227 -18.04 -17.47 -7.80
C ILE A 227 -17.11 -17.54 -9.01
N GLN A 228 -16.59 -16.39 -9.45
CA GLN A 228 -15.66 -16.31 -10.57
C GLN A 228 -14.49 -17.29 -10.39
N TYR A 229 -13.87 -17.32 -9.22
CA TYR A 229 -12.68 -18.13 -8.99
C TYR A 229 -13.01 -19.61 -8.77
N ASN A 230 -13.96 -19.92 -7.89
CA ASN A 230 -14.16 -21.29 -7.42
C ASN A 230 -15.18 -22.07 -8.25
N VAL A 231 -16.12 -21.40 -8.91
CA VAL A 231 -17.17 -22.03 -9.71
C VAL A 231 -16.87 -21.92 -11.19
N LEU A 232 -16.53 -20.71 -11.63
CA LEU A 232 -16.29 -20.43 -13.05
C LEU A 232 -14.82 -20.60 -13.44
N LEU A 233 -13.93 -20.96 -12.51
CA LEU A 233 -12.50 -21.18 -12.77
C LEU A 233 -11.83 -20.04 -13.55
N ASN A 234 -12.22 -18.79 -13.26
CA ASN A 234 -11.79 -17.57 -13.94
C ASN A 234 -12.12 -17.48 -15.45
N LEU A 235 -13.06 -18.29 -15.96
CA LEU A 235 -13.50 -18.20 -17.36
C LEU A 235 -14.17 -16.86 -17.71
N VAL A 236 -14.77 -16.19 -16.72
CA VAL A 236 -15.44 -14.89 -16.88
C VAL A 236 -15.02 -13.93 -15.76
N LYS A 237 -14.74 -12.66 -16.10
CA LYS A 237 -14.44 -11.61 -15.10
C LYS A 237 -15.72 -10.92 -14.64
N LEU A 238 -16.21 -11.25 -13.44
CA LEU A 238 -17.47 -10.74 -12.90
C LEU A 238 -17.32 -9.42 -12.12
N ARG A 239 -16.18 -9.23 -11.44
CA ARG A 239 -15.94 -8.07 -10.58
C ARG A 239 -16.02 -6.70 -11.28
N PRO A 240 -15.50 -6.52 -12.52
CA PRO A 240 -15.50 -5.20 -13.17
C PRO A 240 -16.89 -4.60 -13.34
N TYR A 241 -17.93 -5.41 -13.53
CA TYR A 241 -19.31 -4.97 -13.74
C TYR A 241 -20.00 -4.43 -12.47
N LEU A 242 -19.39 -4.64 -11.30
CA LEU A 242 -19.91 -4.19 -10.02
C LEU A 242 -19.15 -2.98 -9.48
N ARG A 243 -18.06 -2.56 -10.14
CA ARG A 243 -17.28 -1.40 -9.72
C ARG A 243 -18.08 -0.10 -9.84
N SER A 244 -17.85 0.80 -8.90
CA SER A 244 -18.24 2.20 -8.96
C SER A 244 -17.02 3.10 -8.86
N ASP A 245 -17.20 4.39 -9.13
CA ASP A 245 -16.21 5.40 -8.79
C ASP A 245 -15.92 5.39 -7.27
N THR A 246 -14.65 5.49 -6.92
CA THR A 246 -14.14 5.46 -5.54
C THR A 246 -13.20 6.61 -5.24
N SER A 247 -13.15 7.64 -6.09
CA SER A 247 -12.47 8.90 -5.79
C SER A 247 -12.99 9.51 -4.47
N PHE A 248 -12.17 10.34 -3.81
CA PHE A 248 -12.59 11.01 -2.58
C PHE A 248 -13.83 11.89 -2.81
N GLU A 249 -13.92 12.53 -3.97
CA GLU A 249 -15.07 13.31 -4.39
C GLU A 249 -16.31 12.43 -4.61
N ALA A 250 -16.17 11.24 -5.18
CA ALA A 250 -17.28 10.31 -5.34
C ALA A 250 -17.76 9.72 -4.00
N LEU A 251 -16.83 9.44 -3.08
CA LEU A 251 -17.13 8.99 -1.72
C LEU A 251 -17.89 10.08 -0.95
N ALA A 252 -17.36 11.31 -0.92
CA ALA A 252 -17.99 12.46 -0.28
C ALA A 252 -19.38 12.78 -0.86
N ALA A 253 -19.58 12.58 -2.16
CA ALA A 253 -20.87 12.80 -2.83
C ALA A 253 -21.85 11.62 -2.69
N GLY A 254 -21.51 10.55 -1.96
CA GLY A 254 -22.35 9.36 -1.81
C GLY A 254 -22.60 8.61 -3.12
N ARG A 255 -21.71 8.75 -4.12
CA ARG A 255 -21.86 8.13 -5.46
C ARG A 255 -21.26 6.72 -5.53
N THR A 256 -20.50 6.32 -4.52
CA THR A 256 -19.85 5.01 -4.42
C THR A 256 -20.84 3.94 -3.99
N ARG A 257 -20.75 2.74 -4.60
CA ARG A 257 -21.64 1.59 -4.34
C ARG A 257 -20.95 0.51 -3.51
N GLY A 258 -20.16 0.96 -2.54
CA GLY A 258 -19.29 0.14 -1.71
C GLY A 258 -17.86 0.07 -2.23
N MET A 259 -16.94 -0.30 -1.32
CA MET A 259 -15.53 -0.51 -1.61
C MET A 259 -15.09 -1.91 -1.21
N PHE A 260 -14.04 -2.40 -1.86
CA PHE A 260 -13.39 -3.65 -1.48
C PHE A 260 -12.06 -3.33 -0.79
N CYS A 261 -11.44 -4.35 -0.18
CA CYS A 261 -10.15 -4.22 0.51
C CYS A 261 -9.08 -3.51 -0.36
N GLN A 262 -9.15 -3.70 -1.69
CA GLN A 262 -8.23 -3.06 -2.61
C GLN A 262 -8.48 -1.56 -2.82
N GLU A 263 -9.73 -1.11 -3.03
CA GLU A 263 -10.00 0.33 -3.13
C GLU A 263 -9.72 1.04 -1.81
N LEU A 264 -10.07 0.43 -0.68
CA LEU A 264 -9.74 0.93 0.65
C LEU A 264 -8.21 1.12 0.81
N THR A 265 -7.43 0.10 0.44
CA THR A 265 -5.96 0.17 0.47
C THR A 265 -5.45 1.30 -0.42
N HIS A 266 -5.90 1.38 -1.68
CA HIS A 266 -5.42 2.40 -2.62
C HIS A 266 -5.79 3.80 -2.17
N ARG A 267 -7.04 4.02 -1.71
CA ARG A 267 -7.46 5.34 -1.20
C ARG A 267 -6.65 5.77 -0.01
N SER A 268 -6.37 4.87 0.93
CA SER A 268 -5.51 5.22 2.06
C SER A 268 -4.07 5.56 1.64
N ILE A 269 -3.48 4.83 0.69
CA ILE A 269 -2.14 5.16 0.15
C ILE A 269 -2.14 6.55 -0.50
N GLU A 270 -3.18 6.86 -1.27
CA GLU A 270 -3.34 8.18 -1.89
C GLU A 270 -3.50 9.31 -0.87
N ALA A 271 -4.26 9.09 0.21
CA ALA A 271 -4.34 10.05 1.30
C ALA A 271 -2.97 10.28 1.96
N PHE A 272 -2.22 9.21 2.26
CA PHE A 272 -0.89 9.33 2.87
C PHE A 272 0.17 9.93 1.94
N HIS A 273 -0.02 9.87 0.62
CA HIS A 273 0.95 10.39 -0.35
C HIS A 273 0.54 11.74 -0.96
N ALA A 274 -0.65 12.24 -0.62
CA ALA A 274 -1.15 13.54 -1.09
C ALA A 274 -0.23 14.71 -0.72
N PRO A 275 0.15 14.93 0.56
CA PRO A 275 1.08 16.01 0.91
C PRO A 275 2.52 15.64 0.56
N SER A 276 3.39 16.66 0.45
CA SER A 276 4.82 16.43 0.30
C SER A 276 5.36 15.64 1.48
N VAL A 277 6.31 14.72 1.24
CA VAL A 277 6.99 14.01 2.34
C VAL A 277 7.76 14.95 3.26
N LEU A 278 8.13 16.13 2.76
CA LEU A 278 8.83 17.17 3.53
C LEU A 278 7.90 17.93 4.49
N GLU A 279 6.58 17.87 4.25
CA GLU A 279 5.57 18.58 5.05
C GLU A 279 4.96 17.68 6.12
N GLN A 280 5.20 16.37 6.06
CA GLN A 280 4.61 15.39 6.98
C GLN A 280 5.39 15.23 8.28
N SER A 281 4.66 15.02 9.36
CA SER A 281 5.21 14.69 10.68
C SER A 281 4.43 13.55 11.36
N PRO A 282 4.98 12.32 11.41
CA PRO A 282 6.22 11.88 10.78
C PRO A 282 6.10 11.74 9.24
N PRO A 283 7.21 11.81 8.47
CA PRO A 283 7.16 11.49 7.05
C PRO A 283 6.82 10.02 6.85
N VAL A 284 5.88 9.70 5.95
CA VAL A 284 5.50 8.30 5.67
C VAL A 284 5.59 7.94 4.20
N ALA A 285 5.82 6.65 3.96
CA ALA A 285 5.61 5.95 2.72
C ALA A 285 4.64 4.80 2.96
N SER A 286 3.84 4.47 1.95
CA SER A 286 2.73 3.51 2.09
C SER A 286 2.69 2.58 0.89
N VAL A 287 2.40 1.32 1.13
CA VAL A 287 2.35 0.26 0.10
C VAL A 287 1.19 -0.69 0.32
N VAL A 288 0.86 -1.42 -0.74
CA VAL A 288 -0.07 -2.54 -0.65
C VAL A 288 0.67 -3.72 -0.02
N ALA A 289 0.22 -4.16 1.15
CA ALA A 289 0.56 -5.47 1.70
C ALA A 289 -0.48 -6.49 1.23
N PHE A 290 0.00 -7.62 0.71
CA PHE A 290 -0.88 -8.67 0.18
C PHE A 290 -0.80 -9.94 1.04
N ASP A 291 -1.97 -10.39 1.51
CA ASP A 291 -2.17 -11.73 2.08
C ASP A 291 -2.78 -12.68 1.02
N PRO A 292 -1.99 -13.62 0.46
CA PRO A 292 -2.49 -14.54 -0.55
C PRO A 292 -3.48 -15.58 -0.01
N ARG A 293 -3.55 -15.81 1.31
CA ARG A 293 -4.39 -16.86 1.91
C ARG A 293 -5.88 -16.57 1.68
N HIS A 294 -6.25 -15.30 1.75
CA HIS A 294 -7.62 -14.83 1.51
C HIS A 294 -7.70 -13.70 0.45
N ARG A 295 -6.60 -13.48 -0.29
CA ARG A 295 -6.47 -12.48 -1.38
C ARG A 295 -6.83 -11.08 -0.92
N HIS A 296 -6.23 -10.70 0.18
CA HIS A 296 -6.53 -9.46 0.87
C HIS A 296 -5.43 -8.46 0.72
N ASN A 297 -5.85 -7.22 0.50
CA ASN A 297 -4.99 -6.07 0.40
C ASN A 297 -5.26 -5.19 1.60
N TYR A 298 -4.19 -4.76 2.25
CA TYR A 298 -4.21 -3.80 3.34
C TYR A 298 -2.98 -2.89 3.22
N THR A 299 -2.97 -1.81 3.98
CA THR A 299 -1.97 -0.76 3.82
C THR A 299 -0.82 -1.00 4.78
N ALA A 300 0.41 -1.07 4.29
CA ALA A 300 1.58 -0.94 5.14
C ALA A 300 2.06 0.51 5.13
N LEU A 301 2.27 1.09 6.29
CA LEU A 301 2.73 2.45 6.53
C LEU A 301 4.13 2.39 7.14
N ALA A 302 5.11 2.99 6.48
CA ALA A 302 6.51 2.92 6.88
C ALA A 302 7.15 4.31 6.91
N THR A 303 8.20 4.46 7.71
CA THR A 303 9.07 5.64 7.68
C THR A 303 10.52 5.22 7.81
N VAL A 304 11.45 6.00 7.27
CA VAL A 304 12.87 5.76 7.43
C VAL A 304 13.40 6.63 8.56
N THR A 305 14.10 6.03 9.51
CA THR A 305 14.75 6.73 10.62
C THR A 305 16.20 6.27 10.76
N ARG A 306 17.05 7.12 11.36
CA ARG A 306 18.31 6.67 11.95
C ARG A 306 18.23 6.63 13.46
N ARG A 307 18.65 5.52 14.06
CA ARG A 307 18.74 5.33 15.51
C ARG A 307 20.14 4.86 15.86
N ALA A 308 20.86 5.65 16.67
CA ALA A 308 22.24 5.36 17.05
C ALA A 308 23.19 5.04 15.86
N GLY A 309 22.91 5.60 14.68
CA GLY A 309 23.67 5.35 13.46
C GLY A 309 23.06 4.32 12.52
N ASP A 310 22.22 3.40 13.03
CA ASP A 310 21.60 2.35 12.21
C ASP A 310 20.40 2.86 11.42
N LEU A 311 20.24 2.36 10.20
CA LEU A 311 19.06 2.65 9.38
C LEU A 311 17.92 1.71 9.78
N VAL A 312 16.86 2.28 10.33
CA VAL A 312 15.70 1.54 10.85
C VAL A 312 14.44 2.00 10.13
N VAL A 313 13.63 1.05 9.69
CA VAL A 313 12.35 1.31 9.00
C VAL A 313 11.20 0.73 9.83
N PRO A 314 10.61 1.52 10.75
CA PRO A 314 9.36 1.15 11.41
C PRO A 314 8.26 0.96 10.36
N ILE A 315 7.48 -0.10 10.51
CA ILE A 315 6.38 -0.43 9.60
C ILE A 315 5.15 -0.89 10.38
N ALA A 316 4.03 -0.18 10.21
CA ALA A 316 2.72 -0.52 10.74
C ALA A 316 1.80 -1.02 9.62
N PHE A 317 0.79 -1.80 9.96
CA PHE A 317 -0.15 -2.38 8.99
C PHE A 317 -1.59 -2.05 9.35
N LEU A 318 -2.31 -1.46 8.41
CA LEU A 318 -3.65 -0.88 8.55
C LEU A 318 -4.65 -1.61 7.65
N ASP A 319 -5.72 -2.16 8.22
CA ASP A 319 -6.82 -2.77 7.47
C ASP A 319 -8.12 -2.03 7.69
N TYR A 320 -8.46 -1.18 6.72
CA TYR A 320 -9.71 -0.43 6.67
C TYR A 320 -10.93 -1.29 6.31
N THR A 321 -10.75 -2.57 5.96
CA THR A 321 -11.89 -3.44 5.63
C THR A 321 -12.82 -3.58 6.81
N HIS A 322 -12.28 -3.66 8.03
CA HIS A 322 -13.10 -3.75 9.21
C HIS A 322 -13.97 -2.50 9.40
N SER A 323 -13.46 -1.29 9.13
CA SER A 323 -14.24 -0.06 9.31
C SER A 323 -15.52 -0.03 8.47
N THR A 324 -15.55 -0.73 7.32
CA THR A 324 -16.70 -0.79 6.41
C THR A 324 -17.57 -2.05 6.55
N LEU A 325 -17.14 -3.03 7.35
CA LEU A 325 -17.81 -4.33 7.51
C LEU A 325 -18.65 -4.41 8.79
N TYR A 326 -18.50 -3.45 9.71
CA TYR A 326 -19.19 -3.41 11.00
C TYR A 326 -20.72 -3.33 10.92
N ASP A 327 -21.26 -2.66 9.90
CA ASP A 327 -22.71 -2.39 9.83
C ASP A 327 -23.50 -3.47 9.06
N ASP A 328 -22.85 -4.26 8.19
CA ASP A 328 -23.55 -5.20 7.32
C ASP A 328 -23.85 -6.57 7.96
N LEU A 329 -23.05 -7.03 8.93
CA LEU A 329 -23.15 -8.39 9.46
C LEU A 329 -23.25 -8.52 10.99
N ASN A 330 -23.11 -7.43 11.75
CA ASN A 330 -23.15 -7.46 13.23
C ASN A 330 -22.13 -8.46 13.87
N LEU A 331 -21.03 -8.76 13.18
CA LEU A 331 -20.03 -9.77 13.55
C LEU A 331 -18.84 -9.18 14.34
N ARG A 332 -19.09 -8.19 15.22
CA ARG A 332 -18.06 -7.50 16.01
C ARG A 332 -17.11 -8.46 16.74
N GLY A 333 -17.64 -9.51 17.36
CA GLY A 333 -16.84 -10.45 18.17
C GLY A 333 -15.94 -11.42 17.38
N VAL A 334 -16.17 -11.61 16.08
CA VAL A 334 -15.46 -12.63 15.28
C VAL A 334 -14.35 -12.01 14.43
N LEU A 335 -14.52 -10.75 13.99
CA LEU A 335 -13.65 -10.11 12.99
C LEU A 335 -12.58 -9.19 13.58
N GLY A 336 -12.67 -8.83 14.87
CA GLY A 336 -11.74 -7.94 15.56
C GLY A 336 -12.26 -6.51 15.69
N GLU A 337 -11.62 -5.72 16.55
CA GLU A 337 -11.90 -4.30 16.75
C GLU A 337 -10.77 -3.45 16.16
N GLY A 338 -11.11 -2.32 15.52
CA GLY A 338 -10.15 -1.29 15.12
C GLY A 338 -9.53 -1.38 13.72
N LEU A 339 -8.56 -0.49 13.49
CA LEU A 339 -7.84 -0.25 12.23
C LEU A 339 -6.63 -1.18 12.04
N GLU A 340 -6.18 -1.85 13.10
CA GLU A 340 -4.95 -2.63 13.08
C GLU A 340 -5.12 -3.96 12.33
N ALA A 341 -4.29 -4.15 11.29
CA ALA A 341 -4.06 -5.46 10.70
C ALA A 341 -3.06 -6.29 11.53
N TYR A 342 -2.46 -5.70 12.57
CA TYR A 342 -1.45 -6.29 13.44
C TYR A 342 -2.07 -7.24 14.48
N ASN A 343 -2.80 -8.25 14.00
CA ASN A 343 -3.42 -9.29 14.82
C ASN A 343 -3.07 -10.68 14.29
N SER A 344 -3.51 -11.72 14.99
CA SER A 344 -3.25 -13.11 14.62
C SER A 344 -3.90 -13.57 13.31
N ARG A 345 -4.51 -12.65 12.56
CA ARG A 345 -5.31 -12.97 11.36
C ARG A 345 -4.61 -12.60 10.06
N HIS A 346 -3.59 -11.74 10.09
CA HIS A 346 -2.96 -11.21 8.87
C HIS A 346 -1.53 -11.72 8.66
N ARG A 347 -1.17 -11.88 7.38
CA ARG A 347 0.19 -12.19 6.91
C ARG A 347 0.54 -11.30 5.73
N ALA A 348 1.76 -10.77 5.71
CA ALA A 348 2.31 -10.13 4.53
C ALA A 348 3.16 -11.16 3.78
N ARG A 349 2.88 -11.38 2.49
CA ARG A 349 3.79 -12.14 1.62
C ARG A 349 4.51 -11.25 0.62
N GLU A 350 3.89 -10.14 0.26
CA GLU A 350 4.43 -9.18 -0.69
C GLU A 350 4.09 -7.77 -0.24
N LEU A 351 5.07 -6.88 -0.35
CA LEU A 351 4.87 -5.43 -0.33
C LEU A 351 4.96 -4.93 -1.76
N THR A 352 3.82 -4.52 -2.31
CA THR A 352 3.74 -4.03 -3.69
C THR A 352 3.59 -2.52 -3.69
N TRP A 353 4.60 -1.86 -4.24
CA TRP A 353 4.57 -0.42 -4.51
C TRP A 353 3.59 -0.16 -5.65
N TRP A 354 2.51 0.55 -5.35
CA TRP A 354 1.47 0.87 -6.33
C TRP A 354 2.03 1.74 -7.46
N GLN A 355 1.89 1.29 -8.71
CA GLN A 355 2.09 2.16 -9.86
C GLN A 355 0.71 2.42 -10.45
N HIS A 356 0.29 3.69 -10.48
CA HIS A 356 -0.75 4.10 -11.43
C HIS A 356 -0.23 3.72 -12.82
N ARG A 357 -0.87 2.73 -13.45
CA ARG A 357 -0.57 2.36 -14.84
C ARG A 357 -1.45 3.16 -15.77
#